data_AF-C3Y984-F1
#
_entry.id   AF-C3Y984-F1
#
_cell.length_a   1.000
_cell.length_b   1.000
_cell.length_c   1.000
_cell.angle_alpha   90.00
_cell.angle_beta   90.00
_cell.angle_gamma   90.00
#
_symmetry.space_group_name_H-M   'P 1'
#
loop_
_entity.id
_entity.type
_entity.pdbx_description
1 polymer ?
#
loop_
_entity_poly.entity_id
_entity_poly.type
_entity_poly.pdbx_seq_one_letter_code
_entity_poly.pdbx_strand_id
1 'polypeptide(L)'
;MANFGRLVKLFPERYLASFRAYQDAIEKKDKDNNKPFLESKVPDAVLCESGTDVRVLGIGSGSVHVLYHVKDLHATLRNMWEQLADGGHMVVEIKSDNGVGGRLYYKLWAEFGDGDRLKSVFRMSCDVKQWLDKMDISYVTSEEETNIDVTECFKENSKTGMRLLEFFTLTPYIAKEPEIRSTVLEYIRCNSSVVGDKVFFKSVSEVIVAHKRQ
;
A
#
# COMPACT_ATOMS: atom_id res chain seq x y z
N MET A 1 -3.15 -4.97 25.52
CA MET A 1 -2.34 -4.85 24.29
C MET A 1 -3.22 -4.21 23.23
N ALA A 2 -2.81 -3.06 22.69
CA ALA A 2 -3.55 -2.42 21.60
C ALA A 2 -3.63 -3.36 20.39
N ASN A 3 -4.76 -3.41 19.69
CA ASN A 3 -4.91 -4.22 18.47
C ASN A 3 -4.22 -3.59 17.25
N PHE A 4 -3.28 -2.67 17.46
CA PHE A 4 -2.62 -1.90 16.41
C PHE A 4 -1.94 -2.81 15.38
N GLY A 5 -2.24 -2.59 14.09
CA GLY A 5 -1.68 -3.37 12.99
C GLY A 5 -2.15 -4.82 12.90
N ARG A 6 -3.17 -5.23 13.66
CA ARG A 6 -3.63 -6.63 13.71
C ARG A 6 -4.77 -6.93 12.73
N LEU A 7 -5.37 -5.93 12.08
CA LEU A 7 -6.55 -6.09 11.22
C LEU A 7 -6.33 -7.11 10.11
N VAL A 8 -5.22 -6.97 9.39
CA VAL A 8 -4.87 -7.78 8.21
C VAL A 8 -4.68 -9.26 8.56
N LYS A 9 -3.97 -9.55 9.67
CA LYS A 9 -3.55 -10.91 10.00
C LYS A 9 -4.59 -11.69 10.82
N LEU A 10 -5.31 -11.00 11.72
CA LEU A 10 -6.19 -11.66 12.69
C LEU A 10 -7.68 -11.51 12.36
N PHE A 11 -8.06 -10.58 11.48
CA PHE A 11 -9.46 -10.27 11.18
C PHE A 11 -9.72 -10.12 9.67
N PRO A 12 -9.50 -11.15 8.85
CA PRO A 12 -9.54 -11.07 7.39
C PRO A 12 -10.90 -10.59 6.83
N GLU A 13 -12.02 -11.06 7.38
CA GLU A 13 -13.36 -10.60 6.96
C GLU A 13 -13.58 -9.11 7.25
N ARG A 14 -13.04 -8.64 8.38
CA ARG A 14 -13.10 -7.22 8.76
C ARG A 14 -12.17 -6.38 7.90
N TYR A 15 -10.98 -6.90 7.58
CA TYR A 15 -10.07 -6.28 6.63
C TYR A 15 -10.75 -6.11 5.27
N LEU A 16 -11.36 -7.16 4.73
CA LEU A 16 -12.06 -7.11 3.45
C LEU A 16 -13.21 -6.09 3.45
N ALA A 17 -14.00 -6.04 4.53
CA ALA A 17 -15.05 -5.01 4.68
C ALA A 17 -14.48 -3.58 4.74
N SER A 18 -13.32 -3.41 5.38
CA SER A 18 -12.65 -2.10 5.50
C SER A 18 -11.99 -1.68 4.18
N PHE A 19 -11.42 -2.64 3.45
CA PHE A 19 -10.86 -2.43 2.12
C PHE A 19 -11.94 -2.06 1.10
N ARG A 20 -13.11 -2.72 1.12
CA ARG A 20 -14.26 -2.32 0.28
C ARG A 20 -14.73 -0.91 0.58
N ALA A 21 -14.87 -0.55 1.86
CA ALA A 21 -15.21 0.82 2.24
C ALA A 21 -14.17 1.84 1.75
N TYR A 22 -12.89 1.49 1.81
CA TYR A 22 -11.81 2.29 1.23
C TYR A 22 -11.96 2.44 -0.29
N GLN A 23 -12.19 1.35 -1.02
CA GLN A 23 -12.40 1.39 -2.47
C GLN A 23 -13.62 2.23 -2.88
N ASP A 24 -14.72 2.12 -2.14
CA ASP A 24 -15.94 2.91 -2.38
C ASP A 24 -15.74 4.42 -2.08
N ALA A 25 -14.80 4.74 -1.19
CA ALA A 25 -14.44 6.11 -0.83
C ALA A 25 -13.40 6.74 -1.76
N ILE A 26 -12.74 5.96 -2.61
CA ILE A 26 -11.83 6.52 -3.62
C ILE A 26 -12.64 7.37 -4.59
N GLU A 27 -12.25 8.63 -4.75
CA GLU A 27 -12.78 9.48 -5.79
C GLU A 27 -12.48 8.83 -7.15
N LYS A 28 -13.51 8.55 -7.93
CA LYS A 28 -13.39 7.88 -9.23
C LYS A 28 -12.53 8.72 -10.18
N LYS A 29 -11.23 8.46 -10.21
CA LYS A 29 -10.33 8.76 -11.33
C LYS A 29 -10.26 7.55 -12.27
N ASP A 30 -9.73 7.78 -13.46
CA ASP A 30 -9.36 6.69 -14.36
C ASP A 30 -8.51 5.67 -13.59
N LYS A 31 -8.96 4.42 -13.58
CA LYS A 31 -8.39 3.33 -12.76
C LYS A 31 -7.00 2.86 -13.23
N ASP A 32 -6.46 3.48 -14.27
CA ASP A 32 -5.30 3.02 -15.03
C ASP A 32 -4.15 4.06 -15.07
N ASN A 33 -3.95 4.91 -14.05
CA ASN A 33 -2.90 5.93 -14.13
C ASN A 33 -1.48 5.35 -14.22
N ASN A 34 -1.25 4.15 -13.67
CA ASN A 34 0.05 3.47 -13.77
C ASN A 34 0.23 2.68 -15.07
N LYS A 35 -0.82 2.48 -15.87
CA LYS A 35 -0.75 1.69 -17.09
C LYS A 35 0.26 2.28 -18.10
N PRO A 36 0.25 3.59 -18.42
CA PRO A 36 1.26 4.17 -19.30
C PRO A 36 2.69 4.03 -18.76
N PHE A 37 2.86 4.12 -17.44
CA PHE A 37 4.17 3.93 -16.82
C PHE A 37 4.66 2.50 -16.99
N LEU A 38 3.82 1.52 -16.65
CA LEU A 38 4.15 0.10 -16.79
C LEU A 38 4.41 -0.27 -18.26
N GLU A 39 3.57 0.16 -19.19
CA GLU A 39 3.77 -0.06 -20.64
C GLU A 39 5.08 0.55 -21.15
N SER A 40 5.53 1.66 -20.57
CA SER A 40 6.81 2.29 -20.94
C SER A 40 8.04 1.59 -20.36
N LYS A 41 7.89 0.77 -19.31
CA LYS A 41 9.00 0.18 -18.55
C LYS A 41 9.08 -1.33 -18.62
N VAL A 42 7.95 -1.99 -18.87
CA VAL A 42 7.86 -3.43 -19.04
C VAL A 42 7.53 -3.68 -20.50
N PRO A 43 8.42 -4.33 -21.27
CA PRO A 43 8.18 -4.64 -22.68
C PRO A 43 6.86 -5.39 -22.85
N ASP A 44 6.12 -5.05 -23.91
CA ASP A 44 4.93 -5.79 -24.27
C ASP A 44 5.30 -7.25 -24.54
N ALA A 45 4.45 -8.21 -24.10
CA ALA A 45 4.75 -9.64 -24.16
C ALA A 45 5.02 -10.17 -25.59
N VAL A 46 4.68 -9.36 -26.60
CA VAL A 46 4.90 -9.57 -28.02
C VAL A 46 6.39 -9.49 -28.42
N LEU A 47 7.27 -8.93 -27.56
CA LEU A 47 8.71 -8.78 -27.84
C LEU A 47 9.56 -10.00 -27.44
N CYS A 48 8.97 -11.05 -26.85
CA CYS A 48 9.67 -12.32 -26.70
C CYS A 48 9.89 -12.97 -28.07
N GLU A 49 11.06 -13.57 -28.30
CA GLU A 49 11.37 -14.26 -29.55
C GLU A 49 10.28 -15.31 -29.85
N SER A 50 9.86 -15.40 -31.11
CA SER A 50 8.84 -16.36 -31.54
C SER A 50 9.26 -17.78 -31.11
N GLY A 51 8.49 -18.39 -30.20
CA GLY A 51 8.76 -19.72 -29.65
C GLY A 51 9.35 -19.76 -28.24
N THR A 52 9.54 -18.61 -27.57
CA THR A 52 9.90 -18.57 -26.13
C THR A 52 8.67 -18.35 -25.24
N ASP A 53 8.58 -19.14 -24.17
CA ASP A 53 7.51 -19.03 -23.16
C ASP A 53 7.69 -17.75 -22.31
N VAL A 54 6.67 -16.88 -22.28
CA VAL A 54 6.58 -15.80 -21.29
C VAL A 54 6.10 -16.37 -19.96
N ARG A 55 6.93 -16.27 -18.92
CA ARG A 55 6.56 -16.71 -17.57
C ARG A 55 6.24 -15.50 -16.70
N VAL A 56 4.96 -15.35 -16.36
CA VAL A 56 4.49 -14.34 -15.42
C VAL A 56 4.20 -15.00 -14.08
N LEU A 57 4.93 -14.60 -13.03
CA LEU A 57 4.60 -14.97 -11.66
C LEU A 57 3.80 -13.84 -11.00
N GLY A 58 2.47 -13.95 -11.04
CA GLY A 58 1.58 -13.04 -10.33
C GLY A 58 1.40 -13.47 -8.87
N ILE A 59 1.89 -12.68 -7.92
CA ILE A 59 1.63 -12.92 -6.49
C ILE A 59 0.56 -11.93 -6.03
N GLY A 60 -0.62 -12.48 -5.72
CA GLY A 60 -1.85 -11.74 -5.39
C GLY A 60 -2.41 -10.90 -6.53
N SER A 61 -2.37 -11.42 -7.74
CA SER A 61 -3.06 -10.84 -8.90
C SER A 61 -4.58 -10.69 -8.74
N GLY A 62 -5.19 -11.33 -7.72
CA GLY A 62 -6.59 -11.10 -7.30
C GLY A 62 -6.78 -10.16 -6.10
N SER A 63 -5.68 -9.74 -5.46
CA SER A 63 -5.63 -8.91 -4.26
C SER A 63 -4.37 -8.04 -4.29
N VAL A 64 -4.46 -6.84 -4.85
CA VAL A 64 -3.45 -5.78 -4.62
C VAL A 64 -3.21 -5.69 -3.10
N HIS A 65 -2.00 -5.38 -2.65
CA HIS A 65 -1.59 -5.35 -1.23
C HIS A 65 -1.02 -6.66 -0.63
N VAL A 66 -0.25 -7.47 -1.37
CA VAL A 66 0.31 -8.74 -0.82
C VAL A 66 1.49 -8.56 0.12
N LEU A 67 2.36 -7.57 -0.10
CA LEU A 67 3.58 -7.42 0.68
C LEU A 67 3.33 -7.13 2.17
N TYR A 68 2.12 -6.73 2.56
CA TYR A 68 1.76 -6.59 3.98
C TYR A 68 1.50 -7.95 4.66
N HIS A 69 1.28 -9.02 3.89
CA HIS A 69 1.04 -10.37 4.41
C HIS A 69 2.31 -11.20 4.59
N VAL A 70 3.42 -10.82 3.94
CA VAL A 70 4.65 -11.61 3.97
C VAL A 70 5.38 -11.47 5.31
N LYS A 71 5.94 -12.56 5.82
CA LYS A 71 6.61 -12.56 7.14
C LYS A 71 7.87 -11.72 7.14
N ASP A 72 8.66 -11.78 6.08
CA ASP A 72 9.95 -11.12 5.93
C ASP A 72 10.01 -10.46 4.55
N LEU A 73 10.06 -9.13 4.51
CA LEU A 73 10.07 -8.37 3.26
C LEU A 73 11.30 -8.70 2.43
N HIS A 74 12.48 -8.62 3.04
CA HIS A 74 13.74 -8.73 2.33
C HIS A 74 13.99 -10.15 1.83
N ALA A 75 13.62 -11.16 2.61
CA ALA A 75 13.69 -12.54 2.15
C ALA A 75 12.75 -12.79 0.97
N THR A 76 11.53 -12.22 1.01
CA THR A 76 10.61 -12.31 -0.13
C THR A 76 11.17 -11.59 -1.36
N LEU A 77 11.61 -10.34 -1.24
CA LEU A 77 12.18 -9.56 -2.36
C LEU A 77 13.38 -10.28 -2.97
N ARG A 78 14.28 -10.81 -2.14
CA ARG A 78 15.42 -11.62 -2.59
C ARG A 78 14.97 -12.84 -3.38
N ASN A 79 14.04 -13.61 -2.83
CA ASN A 79 13.57 -14.83 -3.48
C ASN A 79 12.89 -14.52 -4.83
N MET A 80 12.13 -13.42 -4.94
CA MET A 80 11.54 -13.01 -6.22
C MET A 80 12.61 -12.59 -7.23
N TRP A 81 13.61 -11.85 -6.78
CA TRP A 81 14.71 -11.39 -7.62
C TRP A 81 15.60 -12.54 -8.12
N GLU A 82 15.91 -13.50 -7.25
CA GLU A 82 16.74 -14.66 -7.59
C GLU A 82 16.06 -15.58 -8.60
N GLN A 83 14.71 -15.71 -8.55
CA GLN A 83 13.92 -16.48 -9.51
C GLN A 83 13.74 -15.79 -10.87
N LEU A 84 14.02 -14.50 -10.96
CA LEU A 84 13.88 -13.74 -12.19
C LEU A 84 14.93 -14.20 -13.21
N ALA A 85 14.51 -14.54 -14.43
CA ALA A 85 15.45 -14.80 -15.52
C ALA A 85 16.21 -13.52 -15.89
N ASP A 86 17.38 -13.67 -16.52
CA ASP A 86 18.12 -12.53 -17.05
C ASP A 86 17.28 -11.81 -18.12
N GLY A 87 17.27 -10.47 -18.08
CA GLY A 87 16.34 -9.64 -18.85
C GLY A 87 14.93 -9.52 -18.26
N GLY A 88 14.65 -10.21 -17.15
CA GLY A 88 13.35 -10.15 -16.47
C GLY A 88 13.14 -8.86 -15.68
N HIS A 89 11.88 -8.57 -15.39
CA HIS A 89 11.45 -7.40 -14.60
C HIS A 89 10.75 -7.84 -13.31
N MET A 90 11.11 -7.21 -12.19
CA MET A 90 10.36 -7.29 -10.94
C MET A 90 9.56 -6.00 -10.76
N VAL A 91 8.24 -6.13 -10.61
CA VAL A 91 7.33 -5.01 -10.38
C VAL A 91 6.76 -5.11 -8.98
N VAL A 92 6.85 -4.02 -8.21
CA VAL A 92 6.32 -3.92 -6.84
C VAL A 92 5.44 -2.69 -6.75
N GLU A 93 4.17 -2.88 -6.40
CA GLU A 93 3.26 -1.80 -6.00
C GLU A 93 3.07 -1.83 -4.48
N ILE A 94 3.33 -0.70 -3.83
CA ILE A 94 3.21 -0.57 -2.37
C ILE A 94 2.82 0.87 -2.00
N LYS A 95 2.34 1.10 -0.78
CA LYS A 95 2.10 2.45 -0.27
C LYS A 95 3.41 3.24 -0.30
N SER A 96 3.35 4.45 -0.86
CA SER A 96 4.51 5.35 -0.85
C SER A 96 4.83 5.81 0.58
N ASP A 97 6.11 5.95 0.89
CA ASP A 97 6.56 6.61 2.11
C ASP A 97 6.40 8.15 2.04
N ASN A 98 6.16 8.69 0.85
CA ASN A 98 5.86 10.09 0.62
C ASN A 98 4.39 10.46 0.91
N GLY A 99 4.13 11.76 0.95
CA GLY A 99 2.78 12.30 1.13
C GLY A 99 2.22 12.15 2.55
N VAL A 100 1.00 12.64 2.74
CA VAL A 100 0.32 12.62 4.05
C VAL A 100 -0.05 11.20 4.49
N GLY A 101 -0.36 10.31 3.53
CA GLY A 101 -0.65 8.90 3.80
C GLY A 101 0.54 8.12 4.38
N GLY A 102 1.75 8.28 3.84
CA GLY A 102 2.96 7.63 4.36
C GLY A 102 3.36 8.18 5.74
N ARG A 103 3.29 9.51 5.91
CA ARG A 103 3.54 10.16 7.21
C ARG A 103 2.56 9.72 8.31
N LEU A 104 1.30 9.43 7.97
CA LEU A 104 0.35 8.83 8.92
C LEU A 104 0.85 7.48 9.44
N TYR A 105 1.37 6.62 8.56
CA TYR A 105 1.91 5.31 8.96
C TYR A 105 3.11 5.45 9.90
N TYR A 106 4.02 6.38 9.62
CA TYR A 106 5.12 6.68 10.54
C TYR A 106 4.64 7.20 11.89
N LYS A 107 3.68 8.13 11.91
CA LYS A 107 3.11 8.68 13.15
C LYS A 107 2.46 7.58 14.00
N LEU A 108 1.59 6.77 13.40
CA LEU A 108 0.91 5.68 14.09
C LEU A 108 1.91 4.63 14.59
N TRP A 109 2.93 4.31 13.81
CA TRP A 109 3.98 3.38 14.23
C TRP A 109 4.83 3.94 15.38
N ALA A 110 5.17 5.22 15.36
CA ALA A 110 5.93 5.85 16.44
C ALA A 110 5.17 5.88 17.78
N GLU A 111 3.84 6.05 17.74
CA GLU A 111 3.01 6.13 18.95
C GLU A 111 2.54 4.75 19.46
N PHE A 112 2.21 3.82 18.56
CA PHE A 112 1.52 2.57 18.91
C PHE A 112 2.22 1.30 18.41
N GLY A 113 3.28 1.45 17.63
CA GLY A 113 4.05 0.33 17.10
C GLY A 113 4.80 -0.43 18.19
N ASP A 114 4.97 -1.72 17.97
CA ASP A 114 5.76 -2.58 18.84
C ASP A 114 6.65 -3.52 17.99
N GLY A 115 7.90 -3.68 18.42
CA GLY A 115 8.91 -4.47 17.75
C GLY A 115 9.44 -3.84 16.45
N ASP A 116 9.67 -4.69 15.45
CA ASP A 116 10.30 -4.33 14.17
C ASP A 116 9.24 -3.99 13.11
N ARG A 117 9.26 -2.74 12.61
CA ARG A 117 8.34 -2.25 11.57
C ARG A 117 8.44 -3.08 10.30
N LEU A 118 9.64 -3.51 9.91
CA LEU A 118 9.86 -4.32 8.71
C LEU A 118 9.27 -5.72 8.82
N LYS A 119 8.95 -6.19 10.03
CA LYS A 119 8.22 -7.45 10.27
C LYS A 119 6.72 -7.24 10.45
N SER A 120 6.25 -5.99 10.46
CA SER A 120 4.85 -5.61 10.60
C SER A 120 4.19 -5.39 9.23
N VAL A 121 2.92 -4.95 9.25
CA VAL A 121 2.13 -4.57 8.08
C VAL A 121 2.38 -3.12 7.63
N PHE A 122 3.22 -2.35 8.35
CA PHE A 122 3.48 -0.92 8.10
C PHE A 122 4.74 -0.69 7.24
N ARG A 123 4.90 -1.51 6.21
CA ARG A 123 5.99 -1.40 5.22
C ARG A 123 5.60 -0.44 4.12
N MET A 124 6.56 0.30 3.59
CA MET A 124 6.36 1.32 2.56
C MET A 124 7.44 1.22 1.49
N SER A 125 7.30 2.00 0.42
CA SER A 125 8.22 1.95 -0.72
C SER A 125 9.68 2.21 -0.34
N CYS A 126 9.98 3.07 0.63
CA CYS A 126 11.35 3.24 1.16
C CYS A 126 12.00 1.93 1.61
N ASP A 127 11.23 0.99 2.15
CA ASP A 127 11.77 -0.29 2.63
C ASP A 127 12.17 -1.19 1.47
N VAL A 128 11.44 -1.12 0.34
CA VAL A 128 11.77 -1.81 -0.90
C VAL A 128 12.98 -1.15 -1.57
N LYS A 129 12.98 0.17 -1.69
CA LYS A 129 14.09 0.96 -2.27
C LYS A 129 15.39 0.73 -1.52
N GLN A 130 15.37 0.79 -0.19
CA GLN A 130 16.53 0.50 0.65
C GLN A 130 17.09 -0.91 0.42
N TRP A 131 16.21 -1.91 0.23
CA TRP A 131 16.65 -3.26 -0.09
C TRP A 131 17.31 -3.33 -1.48
N LEU A 132 16.72 -2.70 -2.50
CA LEU A 132 17.26 -2.63 -3.86
C LEU A 132 18.63 -1.92 -3.89
N ASP A 133 18.73 -0.76 -3.23
CA ASP A 133 19.96 0.03 -3.13
C ASP A 133 21.08 -0.78 -2.46
N LYS A 134 20.76 -1.51 -1.38
CA LYS A 134 21.73 -2.37 -0.67
C LYS A 134 22.24 -3.52 -1.53
N MET A 135 21.45 -3.98 -2.49
CA MET A 135 21.81 -5.06 -3.42
C MET A 135 22.43 -4.54 -4.72
N ASP A 136 22.63 -3.22 -4.85
CA ASP A 136 23.10 -2.55 -6.08
C ASP A 136 22.20 -2.85 -7.30
N ILE A 137 20.89 -2.97 -7.06
CA ILE A 137 19.89 -3.25 -8.11
C ILE A 137 19.34 -1.92 -8.62
N SER A 138 19.44 -1.68 -9.93
CA SER A 138 18.83 -0.50 -10.56
C SER A 138 17.30 -0.63 -10.65
N TYR A 139 16.59 0.45 -10.34
CA TYR A 139 15.14 0.52 -10.46
C TYR A 139 14.68 1.91 -10.91
N VAL A 140 13.44 1.96 -11.39
CA VAL A 140 12.67 3.19 -11.66
C VAL A 140 11.36 3.15 -10.90
N THR A 141 10.81 4.31 -10.56
CA THR A 141 9.55 4.39 -9.82
C THR A 141 8.58 5.38 -10.41
N SER A 142 7.30 5.21 -10.09
CA SER A 142 6.21 6.14 -10.38
C SER A 142 5.24 6.17 -9.21
N GLU A 143 4.78 7.36 -8.86
CA GLU A 143 3.79 7.55 -7.80
C GLU A 143 2.40 7.82 -8.38
N GLU A 144 1.38 7.25 -7.75
CA GLU A 144 -0.02 7.50 -8.05
C GLU A 144 -0.72 8.09 -6.82
N GLU A 145 -1.27 9.29 -7.00
CA GLU A 145 -2.04 9.97 -5.96
C GLU A 145 -3.54 9.68 -6.09
N THR A 146 -4.10 9.16 -5.01
CA THR A 146 -5.53 8.88 -4.86
C THR A 146 -6.18 9.80 -3.83
N ASN A 147 -7.28 10.45 -4.20
CA ASN A 147 -8.14 11.17 -3.25
C ASN A 147 -9.15 10.20 -2.64
N ILE A 148 -9.28 10.23 -1.31
CA ILE A 148 -10.21 9.39 -0.56
C ILE A 148 -11.19 10.30 0.17
N ASP A 149 -12.48 10.13 -0.08
CA ASP A 149 -13.55 10.82 0.64
C ASP A 149 -13.64 10.28 2.08
N VAL A 150 -13.13 11.06 3.02
CA VAL A 150 -13.08 10.73 4.45
C VAL A 150 -14.16 11.46 5.23
N THR A 151 -15.17 12.02 4.57
CA THR A 151 -16.26 12.77 5.22
C THR A 151 -16.97 11.93 6.27
N GLU A 152 -17.21 10.65 5.97
CA GLU A 152 -17.85 9.71 6.90
C GLU A 152 -17.05 9.48 8.18
N CYS A 153 -15.71 9.66 8.17
CA CYS A 153 -14.87 9.51 9.37
C CYS A 153 -15.23 10.51 10.47
N PHE A 154 -15.78 11.67 10.10
CA PHE A 154 -16.15 12.75 11.03
C PHE A 154 -17.59 12.65 11.54
N LYS A 155 -18.40 11.75 10.99
CA LYS A 155 -19.78 11.55 11.44
C LYS A 155 -19.82 10.60 12.63
N GLU A 156 -20.51 11.03 13.68
CA GLU A 156 -20.75 10.20 14.84
C GLU A 156 -21.54 8.94 14.43
N ASN A 157 -21.12 7.77 14.91
CA ASN A 157 -21.75 6.47 14.62
C ASN A 157 -21.77 6.03 13.13
N SER A 158 -21.03 6.68 12.23
CA SER A 158 -20.91 6.19 10.84
C SER A 158 -20.16 4.85 10.80
N LYS A 159 -20.85 3.81 10.34
CA LYS A 159 -20.24 2.50 10.11
C LYS A 159 -19.14 2.60 9.04
N THR A 160 -19.41 3.31 7.95
CA THR A 160 -18.44 3.55 6.87
C THR A 160 -17.21 4.30 7.37
N GLY A 161 -17.42 5.38 8.15
CA GLY A 161 -16.33 6.12 8.78
C GLY A 161 -15.46 5.24 9.66
N MET A 162 -16.07 4.41 10.51
CA MET A 162 -15.30 3.46 11.32
C MET A 162 -14.52 2.46 10.45
N ARG A 163 -15.08 1.94 9.36
CA ARG A 163 -14.36 1.05 8.44
C ARG A 163 -13.15 1.72 7.79
N LEU A 164 -13.29 2.97 7.37
CA LEU A 164 -12.18 3.75 6.81
C LEU A 164 -11.06 3.94 7.85
N LEU A 165 -11.40 4.31 9.08
CA LEU A 165 -10.42 4.46 10.16
C LEU A 165 -9.71 3.14 10.48
N GLU A 166 -10.44 2.01 10.50
CA GLU A 166 -9.84 0.67 10.65
C GLU A 166 -8.85 0.37 9.53
N PHE A 167 -9.18 0.73 8.29
CA PHE A 167 -8.29 0.56 7.15
C PHE A 167 -7.03 1.41 7.25
N PHE A 168 -7.17 2.71 7.57
CA PHE A 168 -6.01 3.61 7.71
C PHE A 168 -5.06 3.21 8.84
N THR A 169 -5.61 2.66 9.93
CA THR A 169 -4.83 2.26 11.11
C THR A 169 -4.44 0.79 11.13
N LEU A 170 -4.93 0.00 10.17
CA LEU A 170 -4.84 -1.46 10.16
C LEU A 170 -5.21 -2.08 11.52
N THR A 171 -6.18 -1.48 12.21
CA THR A 171 -6.59 -1.83 13.58
C THR A 171 -8.07 -2.23 13.60
N PRO A 172 -8.41 -3.42 14.10
CA PRO A 172 -9.79 -3.88 14.20
C PRO A 172 -10.52 -3.23 15.37
N TYR A 173 -11.84 -3.05 15.24
CA TYR A 173 -12.71 -2.49 16.28
C TYR A 173 -12.22 -1.14 16.80
N ILE A 174 -11.83 -0.23 15.91
CA ILE A 174 -11.18 1.06 16.25
C ILE A 174 -11.96 1.90 17.27
N ALA A 175 -13.28 1.72 17.37
CA ALA A 175 -14.11 2.34 18.40
C ALA A 175 -13.72 1.96 19.84
N LYS A 176 -13.08 0.79 20.04
CA LYS A 176 -12.54 0.30 21.32
C LYS A 176 -11.11 0.76 21.59
N GLU A 177 -10.50 1.48 20.65
CA GLU A 177 -9.11 1.95 20.69
C GLU A 177 -9.12 3.49 20.60
N PRO A 178 -9.62 4.19 21.65
CA PRO A 178 -9.94 5.62 21.57
C PRO A 178 -8.72 6.50 21.27
N GLU A 179 -7.54 6.15 21.78
CA GLU A 179 -6.29 6.88 21.53
C GLU A 179 -5.86 6.79 20.06
N ILE A 180 -5.83 5.57 19.50
CA ILE A 180 -5.52 5.36 18.08
C ILE A 180 -6.54 6.12 17.21
N ARG A 181 -7.84 6.02 17.57
CA ARG A 181 -8.94 6.68 16.87
C ARG A 181 -8.78 8.20 16.88
N SER A 182 -8.48 8.81 18.02
CA SER A 182 -8.30 10.26 18.11
C SER A 182 -7.09 10.71 17.31
N THR A 183 -5.96 9.99 17.42
CA THR A 183 -4.73 10.30 16.69
C THR A 183 -4.96 10.30 15.18
N VAL A 184 -5.61 9.26 14.64
CA VAL A 184 -5.87 9.20 13.19
C VAL A 184 -6.88 10.25 12.73
N LEU A 185 -7.93 10.52 13.51
CA LEU A 185 -8.94 11.51 13.15
C LEU A 185 -8.37 12.93 13.13
N GLU A 186 -7.59 13.28 14.13
CA GLU A 186 -6.91 14.57 14.19
C GLU A 186 -5.92 14.71 13.03
N TYR A 187 -5.13 13.66 12.77
CA TYR A 187 -4.19 13.67 11.65
C TYR A 187 -4.90 13.88 10.31
N ILE A 188 -5.97 13.11 10.04
CA ILE A 188 -6.75 13.24 8.81
C ILE A 188 -7.34 14.65 8.72
N ARG A 189 -7.91 15.18 9.82
CA ARG A 189 -8.47 16.54 9.84
C ARG A 189 -7.45 17.61 9.43
N CYS A 190 -6.23 17.53 9.97
CA CYS A 190 -5.18 18.51 9.70
C CYS A 190 -4.50 18.35 8.34
N ASN A 191 -4.65 17.20 7.69
CA ASN A 191 -3.96 16.85 6.45
C ASN A 191 -4.91 16.55 5.27
N SER A 192 -6.18 16.93 5.40
CA SER A 192 -7.19 16.78 4.34
C SER A 192 -7.55 18.14 3.74
N SER A 193 -8.05 18.09 2.51
CA SER A 193 -8.66 19.24 1.85
C SER A 193 -10.19 19.17 1.96
N VAL A 194 -10.85 20.33 1.97
CA VAL A 194 -12.32 20.42 2.00
C VAL A 194 -12.80 21.00 0.68
N VAL A 195 -13.71 20.31 0.01
CA VAL A 195 -14.32 20.74 -1.25
C VAL A 195 -15.83 20.59 -1.11
N GLY A 196 -16.55 21.70 -0.96
CA GLY A 196 -17.97 21.68 -0.64
C GLY A 196 -18.23 21.07 0.74
N ASP A 197 -19.08 20.05 0.79
CA ASP A 197 -19.39 19.27 1.99
C ASP A 197 -18.48 18.05 2.19
N LYS A 198 -17.52 17.83 1.28
CA LYS A 198 -16.63 16.67 1.29
C LYS A 198 -15.25 16.99 1.84
N VAL A 199 -14.68 16.03 2.54
CA VAL A 199 -13.31 16.06 3.04
C VAL A 199 -12.48 14.98 2.33
N PHE A 200 -11.42 15.39 1.66
CA PHE A 200 -10.55 14.50 0.88
C PHE A 200 -9.18 14.34 1.52
N PHE A 201 -8.82 13.09 1.83
CA PHE A 201 -7.50 12.69 2.28
C PHE A 201 -6.72 12.08 1.12
N LYS A 202 -5.47 12.49 0.93
CA LYS A 202 -4.62 12.00 -0.14
C LYS A 202 -3.83 10.77 0.30
N SER A 203 -3.87 9.71 -0.49
CA SER A 203 -2.96 8.56 -0.36
C SER A 203 -2.14 8.42 -1.62
N VAL A 204 -0.88 7.98 -1.47
CA VAL A 204 0.02 7.76 -2.59
C VAL A 204 0.45 6.30 -2.59
N SER A 205 0.30 5.62 -3.72
CA SER A 205 0.98 4.34 -4.01
C SER A 205 2.21 4.61 -4.88
N GLU A 206 3.22 3.78 -4.76
CA GLU A 206 4.42 3.82 -5.59
C GLU A 206 4.58 2.46 -6.28
N VAL A 207 4.74 2.50 -7.60
CA VAL A 207 5.13 1.37 -8.44
C VAL A 207 6.63 1.45 -8.64
N ILE A 208 7.33 0.37 -8.31
CA ILE A 208 8.78 0.21 -8.43
C ILE A 208 9.04 -0.90 -9.45
N VAL A 209 9.85 -0.61 -10.47
CA VAL A 209 10.24 -1.56 -11.51
C VAL A 209 11.76 -1.73 -11.46
N ALA A 210 12.22 -2.94 -11.16
CA ALA A 210 13.62 -3.32 -11.19
C ALA A 210 13.88 -4.28 -12.37
N HIS A 211 15.00 -4.09 -13.07
CA HIS A 211 15.37 -4.88 -14.25
C HIS A 211 16.64 -5.68 -13.98
N LYS A 212 16.58 -7.00 -14.19
CA LYS A 212 17.74 -7.89 -14.02
C LYS A 212 18.57 -7.88 -15.30
N ARG A 213 19.74 -7.27 -15.24
CA ARG A 213 20.68 -7.23 -16.36
C ARG A 213 21.17 -8.64 -16.70
N GLN A 214 21.40 -8.88 -17.99
CA GLN A 214 22.12 -10.05 -18.51
C GLN A 214 23.60 -10.02 -18.09
#